data_AF-A0A2H0X933-F1
#
_entry.id   AF-A0A2H0X933-F1
#
_cell.length_a   1.000
_cell.length_b   1.000
_cell.length_c   1.000
_cell.angle_alpha   90.00
_cell.angle_beta   90.00
_cell.angle_gamma   90.00
#
_symmetry.space_group_name_H-M   'P 1'
#
loop_
_entity.id
_entity.type
_entity.pdbx_description
1 polymer ?
#
loop_
_entity_poly.entity_id
_entity_poly.type
_entity_poly.pdbx_seq_one_letter_code
_entity_poly.pdbx_strand_id
1 'polypeptide(L)' 'MGALPKRRISKGRRDRRRLKSKLVPVLTVKCQKCGKEKLPHRVCKNCGTK' A
#
# COMPACT_ATOMS: atom_id res chain seq x y z
N MET A 1 30.18 -14.09 -18.84
CA MET A 1 30.36 -13.20 -17.67
C MET A 1 29.24 -12.17 -17.67
N GLY A 2 28.46 -12.06 -16.59
CA GLY A 2 27.33 -11.13 -16.48
C GLY A 2 27.71 -9.77 -15.89
N ALA A 3 26.85 -8.77 -16.05
CA ALA A 3 27.03 -7.48 -15.41
C ALA A 3 26.92 -7.61 -13.88
N LEU A 4 28.05 -7.46 -13.19
CA LEU A 4 28.12 -7.46 -11.73
C LEU A 4 28.25 -6.02 -11.20
N PRO A 5 27.68 -5.73 -10.02
CA PRO A 5 27.88 -4.42 -9.39
C PRO A 5 29.36 -4.22 -9.03
N LYS A 6 29.97 -3.16 -9.56
CA LYS A 6 31.39 -2.84 -9.33
C LYS A 6 31.70 -2.47 -7.87
N ARG A 7 30.74 -1.88 -7.15
CA ARG A 7 30.89 -1.40 -5.76
C ARG A 7 29.58 -1.49 -4.97
N ARG A 8 29.70 -1.51 -3.65
CA ARG A 8 28.56 -1.39 -2.73
C ARG A 8 27.85 -0.05 -2.90
N ILE A 9 26.52 -0.08 -2.93
CA ILE A 9 25.67 1.11 -2.96
C ILE A 9 25.75 1.82 -1.58
N SER A 10 26.02 3.13 -1.58
CA SER A 10 26.05 3.92 -0.33
C SER A 10 24.69 3.93 0.38
N LYS A 11 24.67 4.12 1.70
CA LYS A 11 23.44 4.19 2.50
C LYS A 11 22.44 5.20 1.90
N GLY A 12 22.91 6.42 1.61
CA GLY A 12 22.08 7.46 0.99
C GLY A 12 21.56 7.14 -0.42
N ARG A 13 22.32 6.43 -1.27
CA ARG A 13 21.82 6.01 -2.59
C ARG A 13 20.77 4.88 -2.46
N ARG A 14 20.99 3.94 -1.52
CA ARG A 14 20.03 2.87 -1.22
C ARG A 14 18.72 3.45 -0.70
N ASP A 15 18.79 4.39 0.24
CA ASP A 15 17.62 4.93 0.92
C ASP A 15 16.82 5.85 -0.02
N ARG A 16 17.48 6.70 -0.82
CA ARG A 16 16.83 7.48 -1.90
C ARG A 16 16.07 6.62 -2.90
N ARG A 17 16.64 5.47 -3.29
CA ARG A 17 15.96 4.51 -4.18
C ARG A 17 14.69 3.93 -3.53
N ARG A 18 14.72 3.67 -2.21
CA ARG A 18 13.57 3.13 -1.46
C ARG A 18 12.47 4.17 -1.17
N LEU A 19 12.75 5.47 -1.28
CA LEU A 19 11.76 6.53 -0.99
C LEU A 19 10.49 6.42 -1.82
N LYS A 20 10.55 5.82 -3.02
CA LYS A 20 9.40 5.63 -3.91
C LYS A 20 8.55 4.39 -3.55
N SER A 21 9.04 3.51 -2.67
CA SER A 21 8.38 2.26 -2.30
C SER A 21 7.50 2.42 -1.05
N LYS A 22 6.71 3.49 -0.98
CA LYS A 22 5.80 3.75 0.16
C LYS A 22 4.43 3.12 -0.12
N LEU A 23 3.87 2.46 0.87
CA LEU A 23 2.48 1.99 0.79
C LEU A 23 1.54 3.18 0.95
N VAL A 24 0.49 3.21 0.14
CA VAL A 24 -0.60 4.18 0.25
C VAL A 24 -1.65 3.60 1.21
N PRO A 25 -2.17 4.39 2.17
CA PRO A 25 -3.26 3.93 3.01
C PRO A 25 -4.49 3.61 2.17
N VAL A 26 -5.22 2.58 2.59
CA VAL A 26 -6.45 2.18 1.92
C VAL A 26 -7.56 3.16 2.27
N LEU A 27 -8.25 3.68 1.26
CA LEU A 27 -9.42 4.53 1.46
C LEU A 27 -10.60 3.67 1.92
N THR A 28 -11.10 3.96 3.11
CA THR A 28 -12.30 3.35 3.68
C THR A 28 -13.44 4.36 3.74
N VAL A 29 -14.67 3.86 3.57
CA VAL A 29 -15.91 4.64 3.64
C VAL A 29 -16.80 4.02 4.71
N LYS A 30 -17.57 4.83 5.44
CA LYS A 30 -18.53 4.32 6.42
C LYS A 30 -19.68 3.59 5.72
N CYS A 31 -20.04 2.41 6.22
CA CYS A 31 -21.24 1.70 5.81
C CYS A 31 -22.48 2.38 6.40
N GLN A 32 -23.48 2.71 5.57
CA GLN A 32 -24.71 3.37 6.02
C GLN A 32 -25.55 2.51 6.97
N LYS A 33 -25.47 1.18 6.88
CA LYS A 33 -26.30 0.26 7.68
C LYS A 33 -25.70 -0.13 9.02
N CYS A 34 -24.37 -0.29 9.10
CA CYS A 34 -23.70 -0.77 10.32
C CYS A 34 -22.66 0.19 10.89
N GLY A 35 -22.42 1.34 10.25
CA GLY A 35 -21.46 2.36 10.70
C GLY A 35 -19.99 1.96 10.58
N LYS A 36 -19.67 0.69 10.31
CA LYS A 36 -18.30 0.19 10.18
C LYS A 36 -17.66 0.63 8.86
N GLU A 37 -16.34 0.71 8.87
CA GLU A 37 -15.55 1.00 7.68
C GLU A 37 -15.61 -0.16 6.67
N LYS A 38 -15.83 0.20 5.40
CA LYS A 38 -15.81 -0.71 4.26
C LYS A 38 -14.97 -0.14 3.14
N LEU A 39 -14.52 -1.02 2.26
CA LEU A 39 -13.91 -0.62 1.00
C LEU A 39 -14.99 -0.03 0.06
N PRO A 40 -14.69 1.06 -0.67
CA PRO A 40 -15.60 1.58 -1.67
C PRO A 40 -15.84 0.53 -2.77
N HIS A 41 -17.04 0.54 -3.36
CA HIS A 41 -17.49 -0.38 -4.42
C HIS A 41 -17.44 -1.89 -4.08
N ARG A 42 -17.29 -2.25 -2.79
CA ARG A 42 -17.40 -3.63 -2.30
C ARG A 42 -18.55 -3.76 -1.31
N VAL A 43 -19.13 -4.96 -1.25
CA VAL A 43 -20.14 -5.30 -0.24
C VAL A 43 -19.51 -5.21 1.15
N CYS A 44 -20.25 -4.69 2.13
CA CYS A 44 -19.77 -4.61 3.50
C CYS A 44 -19.60 -6.03 4.07
N LYS A 45 -18.39 -6.36 4.51
CA LYS A 45 -18.08 -7.68 5.12
C LYS A 45 -18.86 -7.95 6.42
N ASN A 46 -19.35 -6.91 7.08
CA ASN A 46 -20.01 -7.05 8.38
C ASN A 46 -21.52 -7.25 8.27
N CYS A 47 -22.19 -6.61 7.31
CA CYS A 47 -23.65 -6.65 7.19
C CYS A 47 -24.14 -7.24 5.85
N GLY A 48 -23.25 -7.73 4.98
CA GLY A 48 -23.59 -8.40 3.73
C GLY A 48 -24.32 -7.55 2.70
N THR A 49 -24.50 -6.26 2.97
CA THR A 49 -25.28 -5.33 2.15
C THR A 49 -24.35 -4.32 1.49
N LYS A 50 -24.72 -3.90 0.26
CA LYS A 50 -23.98 -2.88 -0.50
C LYS A 50 -23.94 -1.56 0.24
#